data_AF-A0A2S7U470-F1
#
_entry.id   AF-A0A2S7U470-F1
#
_cell.length_a   1.000
_cell.length_b   1.000
_cell.length_c   1.000
_cell.angle_alpha   90.00
_cell.angle_beta   90.00
_cell.angle_gamma   90.00
#
_symmetry.space_group_name_H-M   'P 1'
#
loop_
_entity.id
_entity.type
_entity.pdbx_description
1 polymer ?
#
loop_
_entity_poly.entity_id
_entity_poly.type
_entity_poly.pdbx_seq_one_letter_code
_entity_poly.pdbx_strand_id
1 'polypeptide(L)'
;MEIPYIVNARKDTGLNNSKIAIWLFLASEVMLFGGLFSSYIFLRVFADYPWPERALPVLPGLINTFILIASSVTVVFAWAGLKLRKWNMFRANMAFTILCAAVFMVLKADEYNKKLHHHASQTEDYAWLEGHLDKDHPNQYTIEADTINFSVESTASNYLDAIITQNADYPRAYFVEKLYEKINSGDLSEVAKNSYKEYIELSKDVLPKKIDKASKVVVDLLEEAHALPTIPTLAEPYKIRTIEAGKFTETVLYSAGTELSPEVLAVANDEFIRARTHNQELRTQLLKDAWNEIRDVDKHPELADIADLESKVKSAVTKAHNALIDKAEENNEFLIANGNMMFNSKGAEFSLNTGWGRISDSTIGAKYSNVSLLDGTVLSGTAGDSSIVYHYVDGIDFRHLVLKAEAKGLNAEELIERSPILNIHDHGGHHGGADIREIWEAHKVWRGFLAADLLTQDDWLTGEGRVPTEVDLYRVTWHQMVAYDKLKKEMVVAKKISANAPLKDAITAENWMRINGELKPSMLNDVKSKLPEEIIATFPHHVSIERDEVRFDSVFSPKMNNYYAIYFTITGLHGLHVIGGAIVLGYYLFFGRKMYLSNPEWLANRVEVGGLFWHFVDLVWILVFPLFYLM
;
A
#
# COMPACT_ATOMS: atom_id res chain seq x y z
N MET A 1 -8.16 -9.20 -49.33
CA MET A 1 -9.48 -9.43 -48.71
C MET A 1 -9.85 -8.16 -47.96
N GLU A 2 -10.80 -7.38 -48.46
CA GLU A 2 -11.30 -6.21 -47.73
C GLU A 2 -12.23 -6.71 -46.62
N ILE A 3 -11.91 -6.42 -45.37
CA ILE A 3 -12.79 -6.75 -44.27
C ILE A 3 -13.97 -5.77 -44.30
N PRO A 4 -15.23 -6.23 -44.38
CA PRO A 4 -16.39 -5.37 -44.50
C PRO A 4 -16.49 -4.36 -43.35
N TYR A 5 -16.96 -3.15 -43.66
CA TYR A 5 -17.31 -2.09 -42.69
C TYR A 5 -16.17 -1.55 -41.82
N ILE A 6 -14.91 -1.72 -42.23
CA ILE A 6 -13.75 -1.06 -41.61
C ILE A 6 -13.55 0.35 -42.17
N VAL A 7 -13.64 0.50 -43.50
CA VAL A 7 -13.41 1.77 -44.21
C VAL A 7 -14.73 2.48 -44.49
N ASN A 8 -15.73 1.73 -44.98
CA ASN A 8 -17.05 2.25 -45.31
C ASN A 8 -18.01 2.05 -44.15
N ALA A 9 -18.85 3.05 -43.89
CA ALA A 9 -19.93 2.92 -42.93
C ALA A 9 -20.94 1.84 -43.34
N ARG A 10 -21.54 1.17 -42.35
CA ARG A 10 -22.73 0.35 -42.53
C ARG A 10 -23.87 1.20 -43.06
N LYS A 11 -24.61 0.71 -44.06
CA LYS A 11 -25.72 1.47 -44.69
C LYS A 11 -26.90 1.66 -43.73
N ASP A 12 -27.09 0.71 -42.83
CA ASP A 12 -28.13 0.65 -41.81
C ASP A 12 -27.84 1.57 -40.61
N THR A 13 -26.59 1.65 -40.15
CA THR A 13 -26.24 2.41 -38.94
C THR A 13 -25.43 3.68 -39.19
N GLY A 14 -24.85 3.85 -40.39
CA GLY A 14 -23.94 4.95 -40.69
C GLY A 14 -22.58 4.88 -39.96
N LEU A 15 -22.31 3.81 -39.21
CA LEU A 15 -21.11 3.63 -38.39
C LEU A 15 -20.18 2.56 -38.98
N ASN A 16 -18.88 2.71 -38.76
CA ASN A 16 -17.90 1.66 -39.05
C ASN A 16 -17.70 0.77 -37.80
N ASN A 17 -17.23 -0.47 -38.00
CA ASN A 17 -17.06 -1.43 -36.90
C ASN A 17 -16.08 -0.89 -35.83
N SER A 18 -15.04 -0.15 -36.24
CA SER A 18 -14.07 0.44 -35.32
C SER A 18 -14.66 1.51 -34.40
N LYS A 19 -15.60 2.34 -34.89
CA LYS A 19 -16.31 3.32 -34.05
C LYS A 19 -17.21 2.64 -33.03
N ILE A 20 -17.92 1.58 -33.43
CA ILE A 20 -18.77 0.83 -32.50
C ILE A 20 -17.90 0.20 -31.40
N ALA A 21 -16.79 -0.43 -31.77
CA ALA A 21 -15.87 -1.06 -30.81
C ALA A 21 -15.30 -0.03 -29.81
N ILE A 22 -14.85 1.14 -30.27
CA ILE A 22 -14.31 2.15 -29.36
C ILE A 22 -15.40 2.73 -28.46
N TRP A 23 -16.62 2.96 -28.94
CA TRP A 23 -17.72 3.45 -28.10
C TRP A 23 -18.12 2.43 -27.02
N LEU A 24 -18.13 1.13 -27.33
CA LEU A 24 -18.36 0.08 -26.33
C LEU A 24 -17.25 0.02 -25.29
N PHE A 25 -15.99 0.11 -25.73
CA PHE A 25 -14.84 0.18 -24.82
C PHE A 25 -14.90 1.42 -23.91
N LEU A 26 -15.21 2.60 -24.47
CA LEU A 26 -15.37 3.83 -23.69
C LEU A 26 -16.51 3.71 -22.67
N ALA A 27 -17.62 3.06 -23.04
CA ALA A 27 -18.71 2.81 -22.10
C ALA A 27 -18.27 1.92 -20.93
N SER A 28 -17.44 0.88 -21.16
CA SER A 28 -16.91 0.06 -20.07
C SER A 28 -15.95 0.83 -19.16
N GLU A 29 -15.13 1.72 -19.71
CA GLU A 29 -14.22 2.55 -18.91
C GLU A 29 -14.99 3.57 -18.07
N VAL A 30 -16.08 4.16 -18.60
CA VAL A 30 -16.99 5.02 -17.82
C VAL A 30 -17.57 4.26 -16.62
N MET A 31 -17.95 2.99 -16.80
CA MET A 31 -18.45 2.17 -15.69
C MET A 31 -17.35 1.85 -14.67
N LEU A 32 -16.13 1.53 -15.12
CA LEU A 32 -14.97 1.27 -14.26
C LEU A 32 -14.63 2.48 -13.39
N PHE A 33 -14.39 3.65 -14.01
CA PHE A 33 -14.07 4.88 -13.29
C PHE A 33 -15.26 5.39 -12.47
N GLY A 34 -16.49 5.23 -12.96
CA GLY A 34 -17.71 5.56 -12.22
C GLY A 34 -17.84 4.78 -10.92
N GLY A 35 -17.52 3.49 -10.93
CA GLY A 35 -17.44 2.66 -9.73
C GLY A 35 -16.39 3.17 -8.74
N LEU A 36 -15.17 3.43 -9.22
CA LEU A 36 -14.08 3.93 -8.39
C LEU A 36 -14.36 5.33 -7.79
N PHE A 37 -14.93 6.25 -8.57
CA PHE A 37 -15.35 7.56 -8.08
C PHE A 37 -16.44 7.45 -7.03
N SER A 38 -17.43 6.56 -7.23
CA SER A 38 -18.49 6.31 -6.26
C SER A 38 -17.93 5.74 -4.96
N SER A 39 -16.97 4.81 -5.04
CA SER A 39 -16.27 4.27 -3.87
C SER A 39 -15.52 5.35 -3.10
N TYR A 40 -14.84 6.28 -3.79
CA TYR A 40 -14.16 7.40 -3.11
C TYR A 40 -15.16 8.29 -2.37
N ILE A 41 -16.25 8.69 -3.04
CA ILE A 41 -17.28 9.54 -2.42
C ILE A 41 -17.87 8.84 -1.19
N PHE A 42 -18.16 7.54 -1.29
CA PHE A 42 -18.68 6.76 -0.16
C PHE A 42 -17.69 6.71 1.00
N LEU A 43 -16.43 6.36 0.73
CA LEU A 43 -15.38 6.33 1.77
C LEU A 43 -15.21 7.69 2.44
N ARG A 44 -15.29 8.78 1.67
CA ARG A 44 -15.20 10.14 2.17
C ARG A 44 -16.38 10.53 3.06
N VAL A 45 -17.62 10.28 2.61
CA VAL A 45 -18.84 10.67 3.35
C VAL A 45 -18.97 9.93 4.67
N PHE A 46 -18.53 8.68 4.72
CA PHE A 46 -18.64 7.82 5.91
C PHE A 46 -17.34 7.72 6.72
N ALA A 47 -16.34 8.54 6.41
CA ALA A 47 -15.12 8.57 7.22
C ALA A 47 -15.40 9.21 8.59
N ASP A 48 -15.23 8.42 9.67
CA ASP A 48 -15.30 8.91 11.07
C ASP A 48 -14.12 9.84 11.45
N TYR A 49 -13.20 10.02 10.49
CA TYR A 49 -11.98 10.78 10.52
C TYR A 49 -12.04 11.84 9.40
N PRO A 50 -11.64 13.11 9.60
CA PRO A 50 -11.61 14.12 8.55
C PRO A 50 -10.71 13.63 7.43
N TRP A 51 -11.35 13.33 6.32
CA TRP A 51 -10.70 12.89 5.08
C TRP A 51 -9.55 13.85 4.74
N PRO A 52 -8.41 13.41 4.20
CA PRO A 52 -7.27 14.28 3.94
C PRO A 52 -7.66 15.44 2.99
N GLU A 53 -7.99 16.60 3.56
CA GLU A 53 -8.38 17.78 2.80
C GLU A 53 -7.14 18.53 2.33
N ARG A 54 -7.05 18.81 1.02
CA ARG A 54 -5.95 19.57 0.40
C ARG A 54 -4.55 18.98 0.65
N ALA A 55 -4.46 17.67 0.85
CA ALA A 55 -3.18 16.96 0.98
C ALA A 55 -2.33 17.00 -0.31
N LEU A 56 -2.93 17.40 -1.44
CA LEU A 56 -2.29 17.51 -2.74
C LEU A 56 -2.21 18.99 -3.17
N PRO A 57 -1.04 19.43 -3.70
CA PRO A 57 -0.89 20.79 -4.15
C PRO A 57 -1.75 21.05 -5.40
N VAL A 58 -2.64 22.03 -5.32
CA VAL A 58 -3.63 22.32 -6.39
C VAL A 58 -2.96 22.78 -7.69
N LEU A 59 -1.91 23.59 -7.60
CA LEU A 59 -1.30 24.23 -8.76
C LEU A 59 -0.66 23.23 -9.75
N PRO A 60 0.17 22.26 -9.32
CA PRO A 60 0.64 21.19 -10.21
C PRO A 60 -0.51 20.39 -10.87
N GLY A 61 -1.56 20.07 -10.09
CA GLY A 61 -2.76 19.42 -10.62
C GLY A 61 -3.46 20.25 -11.70
N LEU A 62 -3.58 21.56 -11.47
CA LEU A 62 -4.20 22.51 -12.40
C LEU A 62 -3.39 22.66 -13.69
N ILE A 63 -2.06 22.76 -13.58
CA ILE A 63 -1.17 22.80 -14.75
C ILE A 63 -1.34 21.54 -15.59
N ASN A 64 -1.39 20.36 -14.96
CA ASN A 64 -1.64 19.09 -15.65
C ASN A 64 -3.00 19.06 -16.36
N THR A 65 -4.04 19.64 -15.74
CA THR A 65 -5.36 19.77 -16.37
C THR A 65 -5.30 20.60 -17.65
N PHE A 66 -4.62 21.76 -17.63
CA PHE A 66 -4.46 22.58 -18.84
C PHE A 66 -3.63 21.88 -19.92
N ILE A 67 -2.57 21.15 -19.54
CA ILE A 67 -1.73 20.38 -20.46
C ILE A 67 -2.57 19.33 -21.21
N LEU A 68 -3.40 18.57 -20.50
CA LEU A 68 -4.25 17.54 -21.09
C LEU A 68 -5.31 18.15 -22.02
N ILE A 69 -6.05 19.15 -21.57
CA ILE A 69 -7.06 19.84 -22.40
C ILE A 69 -6.43 20.41 -23.68
N ALA A 70 -5.26 21.06 -23.58
CA ALA A 70 -4.54 21.55 -24.74
C ALA A 70 -4.13 20.42 -25.68
N SER A 71 -3.72 19.27 -25.14
CA SER A 71 -3.37 18.08 -25.92
C SER A 71 -4.56 17.56 -26.75
N SER A 72 -5.77 17.51 -26.21
CA SER A 72 -6.95 17.11 -26.98
C SER A 72 -7.27 18.04 -28.13
N VAL A 73 -7.19 19.35 -27.91
CA VAL A 73 -7.40 20.32 -28.99
C VAL A 73 -6.43 20.07 -30.16
N THR A 74 -5.17 19.74 -29.85
CA THR A 74 -4.18 19.40 -30.88
C THR A 74 -4.50 18.09 -31.61
N VAL A 75 -5.09 17.08 -30.97
CA VAL A 75 -5.54 15.86 -31.66
C VAL A 75 -6.62 16.16 -32.71
N VAL A 76 -7.57 17.04 -32.39
CA VAL A 76 -8.59 17.50 -33.36
C VAL A 76 -7.94 18.21 -34.54
N PHE A 77 -6.96 19.10 -34.29
CA PHE A 77 -6.22 19.76 -35.36
C PHE A 77 -5.35 18.79 -36.17
N ALA A 78 -4.82 17.73 -35.55
CA ALA A 78 -4.08 16.69 -36.26
C ALA A 78 -5.00 15.94 -37.24
N TRP A 79 -6.21 15.56 -36.78
CA TRP A 79 -7.24 14.96 -37.63
C TRP A 79 -7.69 15.90 -38.76
N ALA A 80 -7.94 17.18 -38.45
CA ALA A 80 -8.30 18.18 -39.45
C ALA A 80 -7.19 18.37 -40.49
N GLY A 81 -5.92 18.36 -40.06
CA GLY A 81 -4.76 18.38 -40.94
C GLY A 81 -4.76 17.22 -41.94
N LEU A 82 -5.16 16.02 -41.52
CA LEU A 82 -5.29 14.87 -42.43
C LEU A 82 -6.43 15.06 -43.44
N LYS A 83 -7.60 15.55 -43.00
CA LYS A 83 -8.73 15.84 -43.89
C LYS A 83 -8.43 16.95 -44.90
N LEU A 84 -7.63 17.95 -44.50
CA LEU A 84 -7.15 19.04 -45.37
C LEU A 84 -5.91 18.66 -46.20
N ARG A 85 -5.44 17.41 -46.11
CA ARG A 85 -4.23 16.90 -46.81
C ARG A 85 -2.95 17.70 -46.48
N LYS A 86 -2.87 18.22 -45.25
CA LYS A 86 -1.71 18.94 -44.70
C LYS A 86 -0.94 18.06 -43.73
N TRP A 87 -0.03 17.23 -44.27
CA TRP A 87 0.79 16.31 -43.47
C TRP A 87 1.59 17.00 -42.36
N ASN A 88 2.17 18.17 -42.63
CA ASN A 88 2.96 18.90 -41.64
C ASN A 88 2.12 19.38 -40.45
N MET A 89 0.85 19.74 -40.70
CA MET A 89 -0.10 20.11 -39.66
C MET A 89 -0.44 18.90 -38.78
N PHE A 90 -0.68 17.73 -39.38
CA PHE A 90 -0.85 16.48 -38.64
C PHE A 90 0.37 16.17 -37.77
N ARG A 91 1.57 16.16 -38.37
CA ARG A 91 2.82 15.81 -37.68
C ARG A 91 3.12 16.74 -36.50
N ALA A 92 2.98 18.05 -36.69
CA ALA A 92 3.29 19.03 -35.64
C ALA A 92 2.33 18.90 -34.45
N ASN A 93 1.02 18.83 -34.73
CA ASN A 93 0.02 18.69 -33.67
C ASN A 93 0.13 17.35 -32.94
N MET A 94 0.33 16.25 -33.66
CA MET A 94 0.47 14.92 -33.04
C MET A 94 1.74 14.81 -32.18
N ALA A 95 2.86 15.40 -32.63
CA ALA A 95 4.08 15.46 -31.83
C ALA A 95 3.90 16.31 -30.56
N PHE A 96 3.15 17.42 -30.65
CA PHE A 96 2.81 18.23 -29.50
C PHE A 96 1.95 17.47 -28.49
N THR A 97 0.92 16.72 -28.94
CA THR A 97 0.11 15.86 -28.06
C THR A 97 0.97 14.87 -27.27
N ILE A 98 1.91 14.19 -27.94
CA ILE A 98 2.80 13.22 -27.30
C ILE A 98 3.74 13.90 -26.30
N LEU A 99 4.22 15.10 -26.61
CA LEU A 99 5.03 15.89 -25.68
C LEU A 99 4.22 16.25 -24.42
N CYS A 100 2.98 16.71 -24.57
CA CYS A 100 2.09 16.99 -23.44
C CYS A 100 1.89 15.75 -22.56
N ALA A 101 1.68 14.58 -23.17
CA ALA A 101 1.56 13.31 -22.46
C ALA A 101 2.81 12.99 -21.62
N ALA A 102 4.00 13.18 -22.20
CA ALA A 102 5.25 12.94 -21.51
C ALA A 102 5.44 13.90 -20.32
N VAL A 103 5.15 15.19 -20.51
CA VAL A 103 5.23 16.20 -19.43
C VAL A 103 4.27 15.85 -18.29
N PHE A 104 3.02 15.49 -18.61
CA PHE A 104 2.04 15.05 -17.63
C PHE A 104 2.54 13.87 -16.80
N MET A 105 3.08 12.83 -17.47
CA MET A 105 3.58 11.63 -16.80
C MET A 105 4.79 11.92 -15.90
N VAL A 106 5.71 12.81 -16.31
CA VAL A 106 6.86 13.21 -15.49
C VAL A 106 6.41 13.94 -14.23
N LEU A 107 5.47 14.89 -14.36
CA LEU A 107 4.93 15.63 -13.22
C LEU A 107 4.23 14.69 -12.23
N LYS A 108 3.47 13.71 -12.73
CA LYS A 108 2.83 12.70 -11.87
C LYS A 108 3.82 11.75 -11.20
N ALA A 109 4.87 11.32 -11.90
CA ALA A 109 5.89 10.45 -11.33
C ALA A 109 6.66 11.14 -10.19
N ASP A 110 7.01 12.42 -10.36
CA ASP A 110 7.63 13.23 -9.31
C ASP A 110 6.73 13.39 -8.08
N GLU A 111 5.44 13.65 -8.30
CA GLU A 111 4.45 13.74 -7.21
C GLU A 111 4.30 12.42 -6.45
N TYR A 112 4.28 11.29 -7.15
CA TYR A 112 4.21 9.96 -6.53
C TYR A 112 5.45 9.67 -5.69
N ASN A 113 6.64 9.95 -6.22
CA ASN A 113 7.89 9.69 -5.51
C ASN A 113 7.95 10.48 -4.19
N LYS A 114 7.55 11.76 -4.21
CA LYS A 114 7.48 12.59 -3.01
C LYS A 114 6.55 12.02 -1.95
N LYS A 115 5.35 11.58 -2.35
CA LYS A 115 4.37 11.01 -1.41
C LYS A 115 4.85 9.69 -0.82
N LEU A 116 5.48 8.82 -1.60
CA LEU A 116 5.97 7.52 -1.13
C LEU A 116 7.13 7.61 -0.13
N HIS A 117 7.79 8.77 0.02
CA HIS A 117 8.92 8.97 0.95
C HIS A 117 8.59 9.91 2.12
N HIS A 118 7.34 10.36 2.24
CA HIS A 118 6.87 11.26 3.29
C HIS A 118 6.05 10.46 4.31
N HIS A 119 6.36 10.65 5.58
CA HIS A 119 5.76 9.96 6.71
C HIS A 119 4.96 10.93 7.57
N ALA A 120 3.86 10.42 8.11
CA ALA A 120 3.01 11.17 9.02
C ALA A 120 2.55 10.24 10.15
N SER A 121 2.65 10.73 11.38
CA SER A 121 2.18 10.06 12.59
C SER A 121 1.11 10.91 13.23
N GLN A 122 0.00 10.27 13.56
CA GLN A 122 -1.05 10.82 14.37
C GLN A 122 -0.97 10.25 15.79
N THR A 123 -1.04 11.15 16.77
CA THR A 123 -1.08 10.80 18.19
C THR A 123 -2.49 10.44 18.66
N GLU A 124 -2.62 9.84 19.85
CA GLU A 124 -3.91 9.42 20.44
C GLU A 124 -4.92 10.56 20.60
N ASP A 125 -4.43 11.77 20.86
CA ASP A 125 -5.20 13.01 20.92
C ASP A 125 -5.58 13.59 19.54
N TYR A 126 -5.26 12.86 18.47
CA TYR A 126 -5.49 13.20 17.07
C TYR A 126 -4.61 14.29 16.45
N ALA A 127 -3.58 14.77 17.14
CA ALA A 127 -2.60 15.68 16.53
C ALA A 127 -1.70 14.96 15.51
N TRP A 128 -1.16 15.67 14.54
CA TRP A 128 -0.29 15.12 13.49
C TRP A 128 1.11 15.71 13.53
N LEU A 129 2.10 14.83 13.40
CA LEU A 129 3.48 15.16 13.08
C LEU A 129 3.81 14.61 11.68
N GLU A 130 4.31 15.46 10.79
CA GLU A 130 4.72 15.11 9.42
C GLU A 130 6.24 15.31 9.26
N GLY A 131 6.90 14.42 8.51
CA GLY A 131 8.33 14.51 8.22
C GLY A 131 8.91 13.28 7.52
N HIS A 132 10.24 13.18 7.49
CA HIS A 132 10.91 11.98 6.99
C HIS A 132 11.34 11.08 8.16
N LEU A 133 11.25 9.76 8.00
CA LEU A 133 11.82 8.86 9.00
C LEU A 133 13.33 8.78 8.86
N ASP A 134 14.00 8.51 9.98
CA ASP A 134 15.39 8.12 9.98
C ASP A 134 15.58 6.86 9.10
N LYS A 135 16.55 6.91 8.17
CA LYS A 135 16.82 5.78 7.27
C LYS A 135 17.50 4.62 7.97
N ASP A 136 18.22 4.91 9.05
CA ASP A 136 19.01 3.93 9.78
C ASP A 136 18.18 3.28 10.91
N HIS A 137 17.15 3.99 11.41
CA HIS A 137 16.28 3.52 12.50
C HIS A 137 14.79 3.88 12.29
N PRO A 138 14.16 3.49 11.15
CA PRO A 138 12.87 4.04 10.75
C PRO A 138 11.75 3.77 11.76
N ASN A 139 11.75 2.59 12.41
CA ASN A 139 11.03 2.30 13.66
C ASN A 139 11.64 1.02 14.24
N GLN A 140 12.15 1.07 15.47
CA GLN A 140 12.66 -0.13 16.17
C GLN A 140 11.68 -0.55 17.26
N TYR A 141 11.21 -1.79 17.23
CA TYR A 141 10.42 -2.35 18.33
C TYR A 141 11.28 -3.38 19.05
N THR A 142 11.43 -3.22 20.35
CA THR A 142 12.05 -4.24 21.18
C THR A 142 10.97 -5.17 21.70
N ILE A 143 11.19 -6.48 21.64
CA ILE A 143 10.39 -7.43 22.41
C ILE A 143 11.28 -8.12 23.42
N GLU A 144 10.80 -8.12 24.66
CA GLU A 144 11.35 -8.82 25.81
C GLU A 144 10.67 -10.19 25.96
N ALA A 145 11.36 -11.27 25.63
CA ALA A 145 10.78 -12.62 25.69
C ALA A 145 11.65 -13.61 26.46
N ASP A 146 11.09 -14.29 27.46
CA ASP A 146 11.74 -15.46 28.08
C ASP A 146 11.67 -16.71 27.18
N THR A 147 10.67 -16.76 26.29
CA THR A 147 10.44 -17.86 25.35
C THR A 147 10.01 -17.32 23.99
N ILE A 148 10.65 -17.81 22.93
CA ILE A 148 10.34 -17.46 21.54
C ILE A 148 9.61 -18.65 20.90
N ASN A 149 8.42 -18.39 20.35
CA ASN A 149 7.69 -19.37 19.56
C ASN A 149 8.03 -19.21 18.07
N PHE A 150 8.20 -20.32 17.36
CA PHE A 150 8.33 -20.35 15.92
C PHE A 150 7.24 -21.25 15.39
N SER A 151 6.40 -20.70 14.52
CA SER A 151 5.46 -21.50 13.76
C SER A 151 6.04 -21.78 12.39
N VAL A 152 6.42 -23.02 12.19
CA VAL A 152 6.72 -23.68 10.92
C VAL A 152 5.41 -23.95 10.14
N GLU A 153 4.39 -23.13 10.35
CA GLU A 153 3.16 -23.19 9.58
C GLU A 153 3.34 -22.50 8.23
N SER A 154 3.75 -23.28 7.23
CA SER A 154 3.48 -22.91 5.84
C SER A 154 2.45 -23.84 5.23
N THR A 155 1.18 -23.49 5.42
CA THR A 155 0.12 -23.79 4.43
C THR A 155 -0.09 -22.68 3.42
N ALA A 156 0.71 -21.61 3.44
CA ALA A 156 0.59 -20.59 2.43
C ALA A 156 1.13 -21.11 1.08
N SER A 157 0.26 -21.74 0.28
CA SER A 157 0.00 -21.06 -0.99
C SER A 157 -0.30 -19.63 -0.58
N ASN A 158 0.46 -18.67 -1.09
CA ASN A 158 -0.01 -17.31 -1.22
C ASN A 158 -1.42 -17.35 -1.84
N TYR A 159 -2.45 -17.52 -1.03
CA TYR A 159 -3.81 -17.68 -1.54
C TYR A 159 -4.38 -16.32 -1.93
N LEU A 160 -3.67 -15.24 -1.57
CA LEU A 160 -3.98 -13.86 -1.95
C LEU A 160 -2.89 -13.19 -2.79
N ASP A 161 -1.61 -13.53 -2.60
CA ASP A 161 -0.50 -12.91 -3.38
C ASP A 161 -0.33 -13.52 -4.79
N ALA A 162 -0.74 -14.80 -4.99
CA ALA A 162 -0.77 -15.42 -6.32
C ALA A 162 -2.08 -15.15 -7.09
N ILE A 163 -3.08 -14.52 -6.46
CA ILE A 163 -4.27 -14.05 -7.18
C ILE A 163 -4.00 -12.70 -7.87
N ILE A 164 -3.07 -11.88 -7.39
CA ILE A 164 -3.10 -10.44 -7.67
C ILE A 164 -1.89 -9.90 -8.43
N THR A 165 -0.71 -10.51 -8.38
CA THR A 165 0.43 -10.03 -9.18
C THR A 165 0.43 -10.58 -10.60
N GLN A 166 -0.42 -9.97 -11.41
CA GLN A 166 -0.20 -9.65 -12.83
C GLN A 166 0.17 -10.80 -13.78
N ASN A 167 -0.88 -11.36 -14.39
CA ASN A 167 -0.96 -11.75 -15.80
C ASN A 167 0.32 -12.29 -16.46
N ALA A 168 0.47 -13.62 -16.45
CA ALA A 168 0.54 -14.44 -17.66
C ALA A 168 0.78 -15.91 -17.25
N ASP A 169 -0.13 -16.78 -17.69
CA ASP A 169 0.08 -18.22 -17.93
C ASP A 169 0.69 -19.04 -16.78
N TYR A 170 -0.13 -19.43 -15.79
CA TYR A 170 0.24 -20.45 -14.80
C TYR A 170 -0.78 -21.60 -14.69
N PRO A 171 -0.35 -22.81 -14.26
CA PRO A 171 -0.93 -24.13 -14.53
C PRO A 171 -2.33 -24.40 -13.98
N ARG A 172 -2.93 -23.51 -13.16
CA ARG A 172 -4.30 -23.72 -12.65
C ARG A 172 -5.36 -23.56 -13.71
N ALA A 173 -5.20 -22.59 -14.62
CA ALA A 173 -6.11 -22.44 -15.76
C ALA A 173 -5.96 -23.64 -16.71
N TYR A 174 -4.73 -24.02 -17.05
CA TYR A 174 -4.43 -25.23 -17.83
C TYR A 174 -4.92 -26.51 -17.14
N PHE A 175 -4.79 -26.62 -15.82
CA PHE A 175 -5.28 -27.74 -15.02
C PHE A 175 -6.80 -27.80 -15.03
N VAL A 176 -7.49 -26.69 -14.77
CA VAL A 176 -8.96 -26.64 -14.77
C VAL A 176 -9.50 -26.90 -16.17
N GLU A 177 -8.87 -26.35 -17.20
CA GLU A 177 -9.23 -26.55 -18.61
C GLU A 177 -8.97 -27.99 -19.07
N LYS A 178 -7.82 -28.59 -18.72
CA LYS A 178 -7.53 -30.02 -18.92
C LYS A 178 -8.43 -30.95 -18.11
N LEU A 179 -8.79 -30.56 -16.89
CA LEU A 179 -9.75 -31.31 -16.08
C LEU A 179 -11.11 -31.25 -16.76
N TYR A 180 -11.54 -30.08 -17.23
CA TYR A 180 -12.82 -29.88 -17.89
C TYR A 180 -12.89 -30.63 -19.23
N GLU A 181 -11.82 -30.60 -20.03
CA GLU A 181 -11.68 -31.38 -21.26
C GLU A 181 -11.70 -32.89 -20.99
N LYS A 182 -10.99 -33.38 -19.97
CA LYS A 182 -10.94 -34.82 -19.65
C LYS A 182 -12.17 -35.34 -18.91
N ILE A 183 -12.85 -34.49 -18.14
CA ILE A 183 -14.16 -34.78 -17.55
C ILE A 183 -15.19 -34.91 -18.67
N ASN A 184 -15.16 -34.01 -19.66
CA ASN A 184 -16.03 -34.09 -20.84
C ASN A 184 -15.67 -35.23 -21.80
N SER A 185 -14.44 -35.77 -21.75
CA SER A 185 -14.03 -36.94 -22.53
C SER A 185 -14.36 -38.28 -21.87
N GLY A 186 -14.98 -38.30 -20.69
CA GLY A 186 -15.51 -39.50 -20.03
C GLY A 186 -14.48 -40.39 -19.32
N ASP A 187 -13.22 -39.98 -19.19
CA ASP A 187 -12.17 -40.79 -18.56
C ASP A 187 -11.76 -40.23 -17.19
N LEU A 188 -12.66 -40.38 -16.22
CA LEU A 188 -12.54 -39.81 -14.86
C LEU A 188 -11.47 -40.51 -14.00
N SER A 189 -11.02 -41.71 -14.37
CA SER A 189 -10.18 -42.56 -13.50
C SER A 189 -8.70 -42.16 -13.53
N GLU A 190 -8.23 -41.60 -14.64
CA GLU A 190 -6.83 -41.18 -14.84
C GLU A 190 -6.60 -39.68 -14.52
N VAL A 191 -7.66 -38.88 -14.56
CA VAL A 191 -7.68 -37.43 -14.28
C VAL A 191 -7.37 -37.11 -12.81
N ALA A 192 -7.88 -37.90 -11.87
CA ALA A 192 -7.64 -37.66 -10.44
C ALA A 192 -6.23 -38.05 -9.98
N LYS A 193 -5.53 -38.92 -10.73
CA LYS A 193 -4.21 -39.44 -10.36
C LYS A 193 -3.06 -38.54 -10.79
N ASN A 194 -3.10 -37.99 -12.01
CA ASN A 194 -1.95 -37.24 -12.55
C ASN A 194 -1.97 -35.75 -12.16
N SER A 195 -3.15 -35.16 -12.07
CA SER A 195 -3.27 -33.71 -11.94
C SER A 195 -2.83 -33.21 -10.55
N TYR A 196 -3.13 -33.96 -9.48
CA TYR A 196 -2.69 -33.63 -8.12
C TYR A 196 -1.19 -33.85 -7.90
N LYS A 197 -0.63 -34.87 -8.58
CA LYS A 197 0.79 -35.21 -8.52
C LYS A 197 1.67 -34.14 -9.20
N GLU A 198 1.24 -33.63 -10.35
CA GLU A 198 1.88 -32.49 -11.03
C GLU A 198 1.87 -31.21 -10.16
N TYR A 199 0.76 -30.94 -9.45
CA TYR A 199 0.68 -29.81 -8.53
C TYR A 199 1.66 -29.94 -7.34
N ILE A 200 1.78 -31.15 -6.78
CA ILE A 200 2.74 -31.43 -5.71
C ILE A 200 4.19 -31.31 -6.20
N GLU A 201 4.52 -31.82 -7.38
CA GLU A 201 5.87 -31.69 -7.96
C GLU A 201 6.26 -30.23 -8.22
N LEU A 202 5.34 -29.39 -8.70
CA LEU A 202 5.58 -27.94 -8.85
C LEU A 202 5.77 -27.20 -7.51
N SER A 203 5.07 -27.63 -6.46
CA SER A 203 5.17 -27.00 -5.14
C SER A 203 6.49 -27.32 -4.41
N LYS A 204 7.12 -28.46 -4.72
CA LYS A 204 8.36 -28.94 -4.10
C LYS A 204 9.59 -28.09 -4.44
N ASP A 205 9.64 -27.44 -5.60
CA ASP A 205 10.81 -26.65 -6.02
C ASP A 205 10.76 -25.16 -5.60
N VAL A 206 9.57 -24.65 -5.24
CA VAL A 206 9.32 -23.22 -4.99
C VAL A 206 9.24 -22.88 -3.50
N LEU A 207 8.68 -23.78 -2.67
CA LEU A 207 8.58 -23.60 -1.22
C LEU A 207 9.95 -23.53 -0.52
N PRO A 208 10.90 -24.45 -0.77
CA PRO A 208 12.16 -24.50 -0.02
C PRO A 208 13.03 -23.24 -0.20
N LYS A 209 13.04 -22.66 -1.40
CA LYS A 209 13.86 -21.48 -1.73
C LYS A 209 13.37 -20.17 -1.08
N LYS A 210 12.09 -20.08 -0.71
CA LYS A 210 11.54 -18.90 -0.01
C LYS A 210 11.64 -19.01 1.51
N ILE A 211 11.62 -20.24 2.02
CA ILE A 211 11.73 -20.54 3.45
C ILE A 211 13.19 -20.42 3.92
N ASP A 212 14.15 -20.87 3.11
CA ASP A 212 15.59 -20.68 3.36
C ASP A 212 15.97 -19.19 3.54
N LYS A 213 15.35 -18.32 2.74
CA LYS A 213 15.55 -16.86 2.84
C LYS A 213 14.90 -16.26 4.09
N ALA A 214 13.80 -16.82 4.55
CA ALA A 214 13.04 -16.34 5.70
C ALA A 214 13.69 -16.73 7.03
N SER A 215 14.02 -18.01 7.20
CA SER A 215 14.77 -18.52 8.36
C SER A 215 16.12 -17.82 8.51
N LYS A 216 16.79 -17.53 7.39
CA LYS A 216 18.02 -16.75 7.38
C LYS A 216 17.82 -15.30 7.86
N VAL A 217 16.75 -14.61 7.45
CA VAL A 217 16.44 -13.26 7.93
C VAL A 217 16.19 -13.24 9.44
N VAL A 218 15.50 -14.24 9.99
CA VAL A 218 15.25 -14.29 11.44
C VAL A 218 16.55 -14.53 12.21
N VAL A 219 17.42 -15.41 11.71
CA VAL A 219 18.72 -15.68 12.33
C VAL A 219 19.65 -14.47 12.18
N ASP A 220 19.71 -13.86 11.00
CA ASP A 220 20.49 -12.63 10.76
C ASP A 220 19.99 -11.49 11.68
N LEU A 221 18.68 -11.35 11.93
CA LEU A 221 18.11 -10.38 12.88
C LEU A 221 18.52 -10.67 14.34
N LEU A 222 18.57 -11.95 14.73
CA LEU A 222 19.01 -12.37 16.06
C LEU A 222 20.52 -12.21 16.26
N GLU A 223 21.31 -12.35 15.19
CA GLU A 223 22.75 -12.10 15.17
C GLU A 223 23.07 -10.59 15.15
N GLU A 224 22.34 -9.80 14.34
CA GLU A 224 22.46 -8.33 14.28
C GLU A 224 21.99 -7.64 15.57
N ALA A 225 21.08 -8.26 16.33
CA ALA A 225 20.57 -7.71 17.60
C ALA A 225 21.64 -7.60 18.72
N HIS A 226 22.87 -8.10 18.54
CA HIS A 226 24.07 -7.88 19.40
C HIS A 226 23.93 -8.04 20.94
N ALA A 227 22.77 -8.44 21.47
CA ALA A 227 22.47 -8.34 22.91
C ALA A 227 21.68 -9.53 23.49
N LEU A 228 21.59 -10.67 22.80
CA LEU A 228 21.26 -11.92 23.51
C LEU A 228 22.53 -12.44 24.18
N PRO A 229 22.60 -12.49 25.53
CA PRO A 229 23.78 -13.04 26.21
C PRO A 229 24.01 -14.53 25.90
N THR A 230 23.01 -15.24 25.33
CA THR A 230 23.06 -16.65 24.91
C THR A 230 22.09 -16.93 23.76
N ILE A 231 22.48 -17.75 22.78
CA ILE A 231 21.62 -18.22 21.67
C ILE A 231 20.39 -18.98 22.23
N PRO A 232 19.15 -18.72 21.75
CA PRO A 232 17.97 -19.45 22.20
C PRO A 232 18.08 -20.95 21.95
N THR A 233 17.54 -21.77 22.86
CA THR A 233 17.62 -23.25 22.76
C THR A 233 16.25 -23.90 22.82
N LEU A 234 16.03 -24.99 22.08
CA LEU A 234 14.74 -25.69 22.06
C LEU A 234 14.25 -26.02 23.49
N ALA A 235 13.05 -25.56 23.82
CA ALA A 235 12.40 -25.79 25.10
C ALA A 235 11.97 -27.26 25.26
N GLU A 236 11.55 -27.89 24.16
CA GLU A 236 11.13 -29.29 24.10
C GLU A 236 11.80 -29.98 22.90
N PRO A 237 12.01 -31.31 22.96
CA PRO A 237 12.55 -32.04 21.82
C PRO A 237 11.63 -31.95 20.61
N TYR A 238 12.19 -31.60 19.45
CA TYR A 238 11.48 -31.67 18.17
C TYR A 238 11.42 -33.12 17.71
N LYS A 239 10.21 -33.67 17.67
CA LYS A 239 9.99 -35.07 17.33
C LYS A 239 9.27 -35.21 16.01
N ILE A 240 9.68 -36.22 15.26
CA ILE A 240 9.03 -36.62 14.02
C ILE A 240 8.65 -38.10 14.11
N ARG A 241 7.59 -38.48 13.41
CA ARG A 241 7.24 -39.89 13.18
C ARG A 241 7.50 -40.21 11.73
N THR A 242 8.24 -41.29 11.48
CA THR A 242 8.51 -41.81 10.13
C THR A 242 8.02 -43.25 9.99
N ILE A 243 7.82 -43.67 8.74
CA ILE A 243 7.43 -45.03 8.36
C ILE A 243 8.55 -45.62 7.51
N GLU A 244 9.18 -46.69 7.99
CA GLU A 244 10.16 -47.46 7.23
C GLU A 244 9.78 -48.94 7.22
N ALA A 245 9.70 -49.54 6.02
CA ALA A 245 9.33 -50.95 5.84
C ALA A 245 8.05 -51.39 6.60
N GLY A 246 7.06 -50.49 6.72
CA GLY A 246 5.80 -50.75 7.42
C GLY A 246 5.90 -50.74 8.95
N LYS A 247 7.03 -50.28 9.52
CA LYS A 247 7.20 -50.08 10.96
C LYS A 247 7.37 -48.60 11.27
N PHE A 248 6.72 -48.18 12.35
CA PHE A 248 6.79 -46.80 12.84
C PHE A 248 7.97 -46.62 13.76
N THR A 249 8.66 -45.51 13.61
CA THR A 249 9.68 -45.05 14.55
C THR A 249 9.41 -43.59 14.89
N GLU A 250 9.28 -43.29 16.18
CA GLU A 250 9.31 -41.91 16.67
C GLU A 250 10.79 -41.56 16.89
N THR A 251 11.26 -40.57 16.15
CA THR A 251 12.64 -40.12 16.20
C THR A 251 12.67 -38.71 16.76
N VAL A 252 13.48 -38.50 17.80
CA VAL A 252 13.83 -37.14 18.25
C VAL A 252 14.83 -36.60 17.24
N LEU A 253 14.37 -35.66 16.41
CA LEU A 253 15.21 -35.04 15.38
C LEU A 253 16.14 -33.99 16.01
N TYR A 254 15.61 -33.22 16.96
CA TYR A 254 16.38 -32.28 17.78
C TYR A 254 16.02 -32.47 19.25
N SER A 255 17.03 -32.57 20.11
CA SER A 255 16.82 -32.66 21.56
C SER A 255 16.45 -31.29 22.13
N ALA A 256 15.76 -31.27 23.27
CA ALA A 256 15.68 -30.05 24.07
C ALA A 256 17.10 -29.55 24.37
N GLY A 257 17.30 -28.23 24.32
CA GLY A 257 18.60 -27.60 24.44
C GLY A 257 19.36 -27.40 23.12
N THR A 258 18.85 -27.87 21.99
CA THR A 258 19.45 -27.59 20.66
C THR A 258 19.37 -26.09 20.38
N GLU A 259 20.50 -25.47 20.03
CA GLU A 259 20.56 -24.04 19.69
C GLU A 259 19.74 -23.73 18.43
N LEU A 260 19.10 -22.56 18.43
CA LEU A 260 18.39 -22.03 17.27
C LEU A 260 19.39 -21.78 16.13
N SER A 261 19.12 -22.37 14.97
CA SER A 261 19.91 -22.15 13.75
C SER A 261 19.02 -22.21 12.50
N PRO A 262 19.47 -21.64 11.36
CA PRO A 262 18.74 -21.72 10.09
C PRO A 262 18.50 -23.17 9.67
N GLU A 263 19.47 -24.06 9.92
CA GLU A 263 19.40 -25.48 9.59
C GLU A 263 18.34 -26.21 10.43
N VAL A 264 18.24 -25.90 11.73
CA VAL A 264 17.21 -26.48 12.61
C VAL A 264 15.81 -26.14 12.12
N LEU A 265 15.58 -24.87 11.77
CA LEU A 265 14.29 -24.40 11.25
C LEU A 265 13.98 -25.00 9.86
N ALA A 266 14.96 -25.08 8.97
CA ALA A 266 14.78 -25.60 7.62
C ALA A 266 14.42 -27.10 7.64
N VAL A 267 15.13 -27.91 8.42
CA VAL A 267 14.87 -29.35 8.52
C VAL A 267 13.54 -29.62 9.21
N ALA A 268 13.20 -28.87 10.27
CA ALA A 268 11.89 -28.98 10.91
C ALA A 268 10.75 -28.66 9.94
N ASN A 269 10.93 -27.66 9.08
CA ASN A 269 9.98 -27.32 8.04
C ASN A 269 9.80 -28.41 6.99
N ASP A 270 10.89 -28.99 6.50
CA ASP A 270 10.83 -30.05 5.50
C ASP A 270 10.11 -31.29 6.05
N GLU A 271 10.39 -31.67 7.30
CA GLU A 271 9.71 -32.79 7.95
C GLU A 271 8.24 -32.48 8.26
N PHE A 272 7.90 -31.23 8.62
CA PHE A 272 6.52 -30.79 8.77
C PHE A 272 5.73 -30.89 7.47
N ILE A 273 6.27 -30.37 6.37
CA ILE A 273 5.65 -30.43 5.04
C ILE A 273 5.49 -31.87 4.59
N ARG A 274 6.52 -32.71 4.80
CA ARG A 274 6.50 -34.13 4.47
C ARG A 274 5.38 -34.86 5.23
N ALA A 275 5.31 -34.68 6.55
CA ALA A 275 4.28 -35.30 7.38
C ALA A 275 2.87 -34.89 6.94
N ARG A 276 2.66 -33.60 6.67
CA ARG A 276 1.38 -33.07 6.21
C ARG A 276 0.99 -33.60 4.83
N THR A 277 1.93 -33.62 3.90
CA THR A 277 1.73 -34.14 2.53
C THR A 277 1.33 -35.61 2.57
N HIS A 278 2.07 -36.44 3.32
CA HIS A 278 1.74 -37.86 3.50
C HIS A 278 0.35 -38.06 4.10
N ASN A 279 0.03 -37.33 5.18
CA ASN A 279 -1.25 -37.44 5.86
C ASN A 279 -2.42 -37.03 4.95
N GLN A 280 -2.21 -36.04 4.08
CA GLN A 280 -3.20 -35.61 3.10
C GLN A 280 -3.38 -36.64 1.98
N GLU A 281 -2.31 -37.23 1.47
CA GLU A 281 -2.36 -38.31 0.48
C GLU A 281 -3.09 -39.54 1.04
N LEU A 282 -2.78 -39.92 2.29
CA LEU A 282 -3.46 -41.01 3.00
C LEU A 282 -4.95 -40.71 3.15
N ARG A 283 -5.34 -39.53 3.66
CA ARG A 283 -6.76 -39.14 3.76
C ARG A 283 -7.47 -39.21 2.41
N THR A 284 -6.80 -38.77 1.34
CA THR A 284 -7.35 -38.85 -0.02
C THR A 284 -7.56 -40.30 -0.46
N GLN A 285 -6.64 -41.20 -0.10
CA GLN A 285 -6.77 -42.63 -0.41
C GLN A 285 -7.89 -43.27 0.41
N LEU A 286 -7.96 -43.03 1.72
CA LEU A 286 -9.04 -43.51 2.59
C LEU A 286 -10.41 -43.00 2.14
N LEU A 287 -10.50 -41.78 1.63
CA LEU A 287 -11.74 -41.24 1.07
C LEU A 287 -12.14 -41.97 -0.23
N LYS A 288 -11.18 -42.31 -1.09
CA LYS A 288 -11.43 -43.13 -2.29
C LYS A 288 -11.88 -44.54 -1.92
N ASP A 289 -11.29 -45.11 -0.88
CA ASP A 289 -11.63 -46.44 -0.41
C ASP A 289 -13.04 -46.46 0.22
N ALA A 290 -13.39 -45.45 1.01
CA ALA A 290 -14.75 -45.23 1.50
C ALA A 290 -15.76 -45.08 0.33
N TRP A 291 -15.40 -44.32 -0.71
CA TRP A 291 -16.25 -44.18 -1.90
C TRP A 291 -16.42 -45.50 -2.65
N ASN A 292 -15.35 -46.28 -2.81
CA ASN A 292 -15.39 -47.57 -3.49
C ASN A 292 -16.24 -48.59 -2.72
N GLU A 293 -16.23 -48.55 -1.39
CA GLU A 293 -17.09 -49.36 -0.53
C GLU A 293 -18.57 -48.99 -0.72
N ILE A 294 -18.89 -47.69 -0.70
CA ILE A 294 -20.27 -47.19 -0.72
C ILE A 294 -20.92 -47.20 -2.11
N ARG A 295 -20.15 -47.03 -3.19
CA ARG A 295 -20.67 -46.98 -4.56
C ARG A 295 -21.26 -48.32 -5.03
N ASP A 296 -20.98 -49.42 -4.33
CA ASP A 296 -21.56 -50.73 -4.60
C ASP A 296 -23.05 -50.76 -4.20
N VAL A 297 -23.92 -50.41 -5.16
CA VAL A 297 -25.37 -50.27 -4.97
C VAL A 297 -26.03 -51.58 -4.49
N ASP A 298 -25.43 -52.73 -4.83
CA ASP A 298 -25.94 -54.04 -4.42
C ASP A 298 -25.70 -54.33 -2.92
N LYS A 299 -24.71 -53.66 -2.31
CA LYS A 299 -24.42 -53.76 -0.86
C LYS A 299 -25.13 -52.71 -0.02
N HIS A 300 -25.57 -51.61 -0.65
CA HIS A 300 -26.21 -50.47 0.01
C HIS A 300 -27.55 -50.09 -0.63
N PRO A 301 -28.54 -51.01 -0.62
CA PRO A 301 -29.86 -50.79 -1.24
C PRO A 301 -30.64 -49.63 -0.62
N GLU A 302 -30.30 -49.20 0.60
CA GLU A 302 -30.84 -48.00 1.26
C GLU A 302 -30.49 -46.68 0.54
N LEU A 303 -29.48 -46.70 -0.35
CA LEU A 303 -29.06 -45.57 -1.17
C LEU A 303 -29.75 -45.52 -2.54
N ALA A 304 -30.64 -46.48 -2.85
CA ALA A 304 -31.20 -46.65 -4.19
C ALA A 304 -32.39 -45.73 -4.55
N ASP A 305 -33.03 -45.03 -3.59
CA ASP A 305 -34.29 -44.30 -3.86
C ASP A 305 -34.36 -42.84 -3.32
N ILE A 306 -34.76 -41.93 -4.25
CA ILE A 306 -35.33 -40.57 -4.17
C ILE A 306 -34.52 -39.37 -3.59
N ALA A 307 -34.44 -38.30 -4.41
CA ALA A 307 -34.25 -36.83 -4.21
C ALA A 307 -33.19 -36.27 -3.23
N ASP A 308 -32.87 -36.95 -2.15
CA ASP A 308 -31.93 -36.54 -1.09
C ASP A 308 -30.62 -37.35 -1.14
N LEU A 309 -30.35 -37.94 -2.32
CA LEU A 309 -29.28 -38.90 -2.59
C LEU A 309 -27.92 -38.29 -2.27
N GLU A 310 -27.68 -37.04 -2.65
CA GLU A 310 -26.41 -36.35 -2.45
C GLU A 310 -26.09 -36.17 -0.95
N SER A 311 -27.08 -35.79 -0.15
CA SER A 311 -26.94 -35.60 1.30
C SER A 311 -26.69 -36.92 2.03
N LYS A 312 -27.45 -37.96 1.69
CA LYS A 312 -27.31 -39.31 2.29
C LYS A 312 -26.01 -39.99 1.89
N VAL A 313 -25.63 -39.89 0.62
CA VAL A 313 -24.35 -40.39 0.11
C VAL A 313 -23.19 -39.65 0.77
N LYS A 314 -23.25 -38.31 0.87
CA LYS A 314 -22.22 -37.53 1.55
C LYS A 314 -22.08 -37.92 3.03
N SER A 315 -23.20 -38.12 3.73
CA SER A 315 -23.21 -38.57 5.13
C SER A 315 -22.63 -39.98 5.29
N ALA A 316 -23.03 -40.93 4.43
CA ALA A 316 -22.51 -42.29 4.43
C ALA A 316 -21.00 -42.33 4.14
N VAL A 317 -20.54 -41.58 3.13
CA VAL A 317 -19.12 -41.46 2.75
C VAL A 317 -18.32 -40.84 3.87
N THR A 318 -18.86 -39.80 4.52
CA THR A 318 -18.21 -39.19 5.68
C THR A 318 -18.09 -40.17 6.84
N LYS A 319 -19.13 -40.96 7.12
CA LYS A 319 -19.12 -41.95 8.21
C LYS A 319 -18.12 -43.08 7.95
N ALA A 320 -18.09 -43.64 6.74
CA ALA A 320 -17.13 -44.67 6.36
C ALA A 320 -15.70 -44.11 6.31
N HIS A 321 -15.52 -42.91 5.78
CA HIS A 321 -14.23 -42.23 5.76
C HIS A 321 -13.69 -41.98 7.18
N ASN A 322 -14.54 -41.51 8.10
CA ASN A 322 -14.14 -41.31 9.50
C ASN A 322 -13.77 -42.64 10.16
N ALA A 323 -14.54 -43.72 9.96
CA ALA A 323 -14.20 -45.03 10.50
C ALA A 323 -12.86 -45.57 9.95
N LEU A 324 -12.55 -45.30 8.68
CA LEU A 324 -11.26 -45.63 8.07
C LEU A 324 -10.13 -44.74 8.59
N ILE A 325 -10.39 -43.46 8.88
CA ILE A 325 -9.43 -42.58 9.55
C ILE A 325 -9.15 -43.09 10.96
N ASP A 326 -10.18 -43.38 11.76
CA ASP A 326 -10.02 -43.89 13.13
C ASP A 326 -9.17 -45.16 13.14
N LYS A 327 -9.43 -46.08 12.19
CA LYS A 327 -8.64 -47.29 12.01
C LYS A 327 -7.20 -46.99 11.57
N ALA A 328 -6.99 -46.02 10.68
CA ALA A 328 -5.66 -45.59 10.25
C ALA A 328 -4.88 -44.90 11.41
N GLU A 329 -5.58 -44.16 12.28
CA GLU A 329 -5.03 -43.57 13.50
C GLU A 329 -4.65 -44.66 14.52
N GLU A 330 -5.51 -45.66 14.74
CA GLU A 330 -5.22 -46.85 15.55
C GLU A 330 -4.01 -47.64 15.03
N ASN A 331 -3.89 -47.74 13.70
CA ASN A 331 -2.76 -48.36 13.01
C ASN A 331 -1.52 -47.45 12.93
N ASN A 332 -1.57 -46.22 13.45
CA ASN A 332 -0.52 -45.21 13.42
C ASN A 332 -0.07 -44.73 12.02
N GLU A 333 -0.89 -44.90 10.98
CA GLU A 333 -0.53 -44.62 9.57
C GLU A 333 -0.24 -43.13 9.27
N PHE A 334 -0.65 -42.23 10.18
CA PHE A 334 -0.37 -40.80 10.14
C PHE A 334 1.01 -40.45 10.71
N LEU A 335 1.76 -39.63 9.96
CA LEU A 335 3.01 -39.02 10.42
C LEU A 335 2.73 -37.85 11.37
N ILE A 336 3.66 -37.58 12.28
CA ILE A 336 3.62 -36.46 13.22
C ILE A 336 4.85 -35.61 12.99
N ALA A 337 4.65 -34.32 12.81
CA ALA A 337 5.67 -33.28 12.91
C ALA A 337 4.96 -32.05 13.44
N ASN A 338 5.42 -31.49 14.56
CA ASN A 338 4.80 -30.29 15.12
C ASN A 338 5.16 -29.09 14.22
N GLY A 339 4.16 -28.26 13.90
CA GLY A 339 4.40 -27.00 13.22
C GLY A 339 4.99 -25.96 14.16
N ASN A 340 4.84 -26.10 15.47
CA ASN A 340 5.33 -25.12 16.43
C ASN A 340 6.59 -25.62 17.14
N MET A 341 7.63 -24.78 17.16
CA MET A 341 8.87 -24.99 17.91
C MET A 341 9.02 -23.87 18.93
N MET A 342 9.25 -24.23 20.19
CA MET A 342 9.48 -23.27 21.27
C MET A 342 10.95 -23.26 21.64
N PHE A 343 11.53 -22.07 21.79
CA PHE A 343 12.91 -21.89 22.23
C PHE A 343 12.94 -21.05 23.52
N ASN A 344 13.73 -21.46 24.50
CA ASN A 344 14.02 -20.71 25.71
C ASN A 344 15.17 -19.74 25.45
N SER A 345 15.02 -18.49 25.88
CA SER A 345 16.07 -17.47 25.80
C SER A 345 16.15 -16.70 27.11
N LYS A 346 17.31 -16.71 27.78
CA LYS A 346 17.49 -15.98 29.05
C LYS A 346 18.03 -14.58 28.78
N GLY A 347 17.14 -13.60 28.82
CA GLY A 347 17.47 -12.17 28.66
C GLY A 347 17.26 -11.64 27.25
N ALA A 348 16.14 -11.98 26.60
CA ALA A 348 15.96 -11.63 25.19
C ALA A 348 15.32 -10.27 24.97
N GLU A 349 16.11 -9.27 24.61
CA GLU A 349 15.67 -8.13 23.81
C GLU A 349 15.87 -8.46 22.32
N PHE A 350 14.83 -8.39 21.50
CA PHE A 350 15.00 -8.47 20.05
C PHE A 350 14.39 -7.27 19.34
N SER A 351 15.14 -6.70 18.39
CA SER A 351 14.70 -5.57 17.58
C SER A 351 13.94 -6.05 16.35
N LEU A 352 12.77 -5.46 16.12
CA LEU A 352 11.96 -5.69 14.93
C LEU A 352 11.96 -4.45 14.07
N ASN A 353 12.37 -4.63 12.83
CA ASN A 353 12.20 -3.64 11.80
C ASN A 353 10.76 -3.69 11.28
N THR A 354 10.04 -2.56 11.30
CA THR A 354 8.66 -2.45 10.73
C THR A 354 8.55 -2.65 9.23
N GLY A 355 9.60 -3.11 8.57
CA GLY A 355 9.51 -3.77 7.28
C GLY A 355 8.56 -4.97 7.30
N TRP A 356 7.28 -4.70 7.05
CA TRP A 356 6.22 -5.67 6.76
C TRP A 356 6.01 -6.80 7.78
N GLY A 357 5.87 -6.44 9.06
CA GLY A 357 5.12 -7.22 10.05
C GLY A 357 4.05 -6.32 10.65
N ARG A 358 2.81 -6.81 10.82
CA ARG A 358 1.76 -6.03 11.49
C ARG A 358 1.88 -6.32 12.99
N ILE A 359 2.38 -5.36 13.76
CA ILE A 359 2.32 -5.43 15.22
C ILE A 359 0.87 -5.09 15.58
N SER A 360 0.10 -6.09 15.99
CA SER A 360 -1.24 -5.87 16.52
C SER A 360 -1.12 -5.40 17.96
N ASP A 361 -1.56 -4.18 18.25
CA ASP A 361 -1.82 -3.68 19.61
C ASP A 361 -0.67 -3.87 20.62
N SER A 362 0.53 -3.36 20.33
CA SER A 362 1.56 -3.24 21.37
C SER A 362 1.27 -2.01 22.25
N THR A 363 0.49 -2.21 23.31
CA THR A 363 0.48 -1.25 24.44
C THR A 363 1.73 -1.48 25.28
N ILE A 364 2.44 -0.42 25.68
CA ILE A 364 3.60 -0.53 26.58
C ILE A 364 3.17 -1.27 27.85
N GLY A 365 3.91 -2.33 28.21
CA GLY A 365 3.60 -3.19 29.37
C GLY A 365 2.49 -4.23 29.15
N ALA A 366 1.97 -4.39 27.93
CA ALA A 366 1.10 -5.53 27.60
C ALA A 366 1.89 -6.84 27.77
N LYS A 367 1.40 -7.70 28.67
CA LYS A 367 2.10 -8.92 29.12
C LYS A 367 2.42 -9.94 28.01
N TYR A 368 1.82 -9.78 26.82
CA TYR A 368 2.02 -10.63 25.64
C TYR A 368 1.77 -9.83 24.35
N SER A 369 2.81 -9.18 23.82
CA SER A 369 2.86 -8.64 22.46
C SER A 369 3.36 -9.73 21.49
N ASN A 370 2.59 -9.96 20.43
CA ASN A 370 2.98 -10.87 19.35
C ASN A 370 3.39 -10.08 18.13
N VAL A 371 4.51 -10.45 17.51
CA VAL A 371 4.94 -9.90 16.24
C VAL A 371 5.09 -11.00 15.22
N SER A 372 4.33 -10.85 14.14
CA SER A 372 4.45 -11.69 12.97
C SER A 372 5.45 -11.07 12.01
N LEU A 373 6.51 -11.81 11.71
CA LEU A 373 7.46 -11.50 10.65
C LEU A 373 6.82 -11.71 9.28
N LEU A 374 7.45 -11.18 8.24
CA LEU A 374 7.00 -11.26 6.84
C LEU A 374 6.66 -12.66 6.33
N ASP A 375 7.29 -13.66 6.92
CA ASP A 375 7.18 -15.08 6.57
C ASP A 375 6.10 -15.82 7.39
N GLY A 376 5.40 -15.12 8.27
CA GLY A 376 4.40 -15.70 9.17
C GLY A 376 4.96 -16.20 10.50
N THR A 377 6.28 -16.14 10.73
CA THR A 377 6.88 -16.47 12.02
C THR A 377 6.34 -15.53 13.10
N VAL A 378 5.76 -16.09 14.17
CA VAL A 378 5.17 -15.30 15.26
C VAL A 378 6.07 -15.34 16.48
N LEU A 379 6.74 -14.23 16.76
CA LEU A 379 7.49 -14.02 17.99
C LEU A 379 6.58 -13.46 19.08
N SER A 380 6.76 -13.88 20.33
CA SER A 380 5.91 -13.49 21.46
C SER A 380 6.74 -13.00 22.64
N GLY A 381 6.41 -11.85 23.23
CA GLY A 381 7.06 -11.31 24.44
C GLY A 381 6.44 -9.98 24.88
N THR A 382 7.02 -9.27 25.83
CA THR A 382 6.59 -7.93 26.24
C THR A 382 7.21 -6.90 25.29
N ALA A 383 6.42 -6.05 24.62
CA ALA A 383 7.02 -4.97 23.83
C ALA A 383 7.69 -3.93 24.76
N GLY A 384 8.97 -3.63 24.52
CA GLY A 384 9.71 -2.55 25.14
C GLY A 384 9.51 -1.21 24.44
N ASP A 385 10.12 -0.15 24.97
CA ASP A 385 9.94 1.22 24.49
C ASP A 385 10.42 1.37 23.04
N SER A 386 9.47 1.56 22.14
CA SER A 386 9.69 1.88 20.73
C SER A 386 9.36 3.36 20.53
N SER A 387 10.23 4.09 19.85
CA SER A 387 9.91 5.44 19.40
C SER A 387 9.96 5.56 17.89
N ILE A 388 9.09 6.40 17.34
CA ILE A 388 9.13 6.81 15.95
C ILE A 388 10.08 8.00 15.86
N VAL A 389 11.17 7.85 15.10
CA VAL A 389 12.20 8.89 14.95
C VAL A 389 12.04 9.59 13.61
N TYR A 390 11.65 10.86 13.68
CA TYR A 390 11.59 11.77 12.54
C TYR A 390 12.93 12.46 12.34
N HIS A 391 13.51 12.25 11.16
CA HIS A 391 14.63 13.00 10.62
C HIS A 391 14.09 14.17 9.78
N TYR A 392 14.12 15.38 10.33
CA TYR A 392 13.48 16.59 9.80
C TYR A 392 11.94 16.56 9.85
N VAL A 393 11.38 17.29 10.82
CA VAL A 393 9.94 17.57 10.88
C VAL A 393 9.58 18.70 9.92
N ASP A 394 8.60 18.48 9.05
CA ASP A 394 8.13 19.44 8.05
C ASP A 394 6.68 19.90 8.23
N GLY A 395 5.97 19.32 9.20
CA GLY A 395 4.62 19.75 9.58
C GLY A 395 4.23 19.38 11.00
N ILE A 396 3.56 20.31 11.69
CA ILE A 396 2.85 20.10 12.95
C ILE A 396 1.40 20.52 12.71
N ASP A 397 0.43 19.64 12.95
CA ASP A 397 -0.98 19.92 12.61
C ASP A 397 -1.95 19.46 13.70
N PHE A 398 -2.61 20.42 14.33
CA PHE A 398 -3.61 20.23 15.40
C PHE A 398 -5.05 20.39 14.92
N ARG A 399 -5.30 20.63 13.62
CA ARG A 399 -6.66 20.91 13.11
C ARG A 399 -7.65 19.80 13.48
N HIS A 400 -7.21 18.55 13.42
CA HIS A 400 -8.08 17.42 13.74
C HIS A 400 -8.44 17.37 15.22
N LEU A 401 -7.44 17.52 16.09
CA LEU A 401 -7.64 17.63 17.53
C LEU A 401 -8.67 18.73 17.85
N VAL A 402 -8.55 19.90 17.21
CA VAL A 402 -9.47 21.02 17.35
C VAL A 402 -10.88 20.63 16.90
N LEU A 403 -11.04 20.07 15.70
CA LEU A 403 -12.35 19.63 15.19
C LEU A 403 -13.03 18.63 16.14
N LYS A 404 -12.27 17.68 16.71
CA LYS A 404 -12.79 16.72 17.69
C LYS A 404 -13.11 17.36 19.04
N ALA A 405 -12.32 18.35 19.46
CA ALA A 405 -12.59 19.12 20.66
C ALA A 405 -13.89 19.91 20.53
N GLU A 406 -14.06 20.63 19.42
CA GLU A 406 -15.24 21.43 19.12
C GLU A 406 -16.50 20.57 19.01
N ALA A 407 -16.44 19.44 18.30
CA ALA A 407 -17.54 18.49 18.21
C ALA A 407 -17.99 17.94 19.58
N LYS A 408 -17.08 17.92 20.56
CA LYS A 408 -17.33 17.49 21.95
C LYS A 408 -17.59 18.67 22.90
N GLY A 409 -17.56 19.91 22.43
CA GLY A 409 -17.72 21.11 23.25
C GLY A 409 -16.56 21.37 24.23
N LEU A 410 -15.36 20.90 23.90
CA LEU A 410 -14.14 21.05 24.71
C LEU A 410 -13.30 22.25 24.24
N ASN A 411 -12.46 22.78 25.13
CA ASN A 411 -11.52 23.85 24.78
C ASN A 411 -10.35 23.28 23.97
N ALA A 412 -10.28 23.63 22.69
CA ALA A 412 -9.25 23.14 21.79
C ALA A 412 -7.83 23.55 22.21
N GLU A 413 -7.66 24.78 22.70
CA GLU A 413 -6.34 25.31 23.06
C GLU A 413 -5.75 24.61 24.29
N GLU A 414 -6.59 24.31 25.28
CA GLU A 414 -6.17 23.52 26.44
C GLU A 414 -5.75 22.10 26.06
N LEU A 415 -6.38 21.52 25.04
CA LEU A 415 -6.04 20.18 24.54
C LEU A 415 -4.74 20.18 23.74
N ILE A 416 -4.50 21.22 22.92
CA ILE A 416 -3.23 21.38 22.20
C ILE A 416 -2.06 21.48 23.18
N GLU A 417 -2.17 22.28 24.23
CA GLU A 417 -1.11 22.43 25.24
C GLU A 417 -0.82 21.12 26.00
N ARG A 418 -1.80 20.21 26.07
CA ARG A 418 -1.65 18.86 26.64
C ARG A 418 -1.24 17.80 25.62
N SER A 419 -1.09 18.18 24.35
CA SER A 419 -0.79 17.24 23.27
C SER A 419 0.55 16.56 23.50
N PRO A 420 0.68 15.24 23.23
CA PRO A 420 1.95 14.54 23.27
C PRO A 420 2.99 15.23 22.38
N ILE A 421 2.60 15.81 21.24
CA ILE A 421 3.52 16.51 20.32
C ILE A 421 4.21 17.71 20.99
N LEU A 422 3.51 18.49 21.81
CA LEU A 422 4.13 19.62 22.52
C LEU A 422 4.85 19.19 23.81
N ASN A 423 4.61 17.98 24.29
CA ASN A 423 5.16 17.46 25.53
C ASN A 423 6.19 16.35 25.33
N ILE A 424 6.73 16.21 24.12
CA ILE A 424 7.82 15.27 23.80
C ILE A 424 9.01 15.53 24.74
N HIS A 425 9.42 14.49 25.46
CA HIS A 425 10.59 14.51 26.33
C HIS A 425 11.86 14.25 25.50
N ASP A 426 12.89 15.09 25.69
CA ASP A 426 14.19 14.87 25.03
C ASP A 426 14.91 13.71 25.74
N HIS A 427 14.95 12.53 25.11
CA HIS A 427 15.66 11.34 25.61
C HIS A 427 17.00 11.13 24.89
N GLY A 428 18.05 10.76 25.61
CA GLY A 428 19.29 10.21 25.03
C GLY A 428 20.15 11.16 24.19
N GLY A 429 19.95 12.48 24.27
CA GLY A 429 20.70 13.45 23.44
C GLY A 429 20.06 13.75 22.08
N HIS A 430 18.85 13.24 21.82
CA HIS A 430 18.02 13.65 20.69
C HIS A 430 17.18 14.86 21.12
N HIS A 431 17.38 16.01 20.45
CA HIS A 431 16.86 17.32 20.82
C HIS A 431 15.80 17.77 19.81
N GLY A 432 14.52 17.66 20.17
CA GLY A 432 13.45 18.03 19.25
C GLY A 432 12.15 18.49 19.91
N GLY A 433 11.86 18.05 21.14
CA GLY A 433 10.65 18.46 21.85
C GLY A 433 10.70 19.92 22.33
N ALA A 434 11.89 20.42 22.68
CA ALA A 434 12.07 21.85 22.98
C ALA A 434 11.86 22.73 21.74
N ASP A 435 12.36 22.29 20.58
CA ASP A 435 12.28 23.02 19.32
C ASP A 435 10.83 23.11 18.81
N ILE A 436 10.05 22.02 18.89
CA ILE A 436 8.63 22.01 18.53
C ILE A 436 7.86 23.02 19.39
N ARG A 437 8.10 23.06 20.71
CA ARG A 437 7.47 24.04 21.60
C ARG A 437 7.84 25.47 21.24
N GLU A 438 9.12 25.74 20.96
CA GLU A 438 9.59 27.07 20.56
C GLU A 438 8.92 27.54 19.25
N ILE A 439 8.79 26.62 18.28
CA ILE A 439 8.09 26.84 17.01
C ILE A 439 6.60 27.13 17.23
N TRP A 440 5.93 26.36 18.09
CA TRP A 440 4.51 26.56 18.39
C TRP A 440 4.23 27.90 19.07
N GLU A 441 5.06 28.31 20.03
CA GLU A 441 4.97 29.62 20.67
C GLU A 441 5.13 30.77 19.68
N ALA A 442 6.09 30.66 18.75
CA ALA A 442 6.25 31.64 17.68
C ALA A 442 5.01 31.69 16.78
N HIS A 443 4.45 30.53 16.43
CA HIS A 443 3.23 30.45 15.64
C HIS A 443 2.02 31.11 16.33
N LYS A 444 1.88 30.95 17.66
CA LYS A 444 0.82 31.63 18.45
C LYS A 444 0.91 33.15 18.36
N VAL A 445 2.11 33.72 18.44
CA VAL A 445 2.31 35.17 18.28
C VAL A 445 1.99 35.60 16.86
N TRP A 446 2.43 34.83 15.86
CA TRP A 446 2.19 35.10 14.45
C TRP A 446 0.70 35.15 14.10
N ARG A 447 -0.08 34.13 14.50
CA ARG A 447 -1.52 34.06 14.19
C ARG A 447 -2.31 35.19 14.86
N GLY A 448 -1.84 35.72 15.99
CA GLY A 448 -2.42 36.90 16.64
C GLY A 448 -2.34 38.15 15.76
N PHE A 449 -1.20 38.36 15.09
CA PHE A 449 -1.05 39.45 14.12
C PHE A 449 -1.79 39.18 12.81
N LEU A 450 -1.78 37.93 12.33
CA LEU A 450 -2.53 37.54 11.12
C LEU A 450 -4.04 37.80 11.28
N ALA A 451 -4.62 37.42 12.41
CA ALA A 451 -6.04 37.63 12.68
C ALA A 451 -6.41 39.12 12.66
N ALA A 452 -5.55 39.97 13.23
CA ALA A 452 -5.76 41.41 13.21
C ALA A 452 -5.69 42.00 11.80
N ASP A 453 -4.79 41.50 10.95
CA ASP A 453 -4.60 41.98 9.58
C ASP A 453 -5.71 41.52 8.62
N LEU A 454 -6.13 40.25 8.69
CA LEU A 454 -7.18 39.72 7.82
C LEU A 454 -8.53 40.43 8.03
N LEU A 455 -8.81 40.90 9.26
CA LEU A 455 -9.97 41.73 9.55
C LEU A 455 -9.94 43.11 8.86
N THR A 456 -8.77 43.57 8.42
CA THR A 456 -8.59 44.83 7.69
C THR A 456 -8.55 44.66 6.17
N GLN A 457 -8.47 43.42 5.67
CA GLN A 457 -8.45 43.11 4.25
C GLN A 457 -9.86 42.75 3.76
N ASP A 458 -10.38 43.51 2.79
CA ASP A 458 -11.65 43.19 2.14
C ASP A 458 -11.55 41.85 1.39
N ASP A 459 -12.38 40.88 1.77
CA ASP A 459 -12.55 39.64 1.01
C ASP A 459 -13.22 39.94 -0.33
N TRP A 460 -12.62 39.47 -1.42
CA TRP A 460 -13.09 39.74 -2.79
C TRP A 460 -14.45 39.10 -3.12
N LEU A 461 -14.91 38.12 -2.33
CA LEU A 461 -16.21 37.45 -2.47
C LEU A 461 -17.29 38.09 -1.61
N THR A 462 -16.97 38.49 -0.37
CA THR A 462 -17.98 38.95 0.61
C THR A 462 -17.93 40.45 0.89
N GLY A 463 -16.83 41.13 0.58
CA GLY A 463 -16.61 42.54 0.91
C GLY A 463 -16.46 42.82 2.41
N GLU A 464 -16.25 41.77 3.22
CA GLU A 464 -16.00 41.86 4.66
C GLU A 464 -14.57 41.38 4.98
N GLY A 465 -14.06 41.72 6.16
CA GLY A 465 -12.76 41.23 6.63
C GLY A 465 -12.70 39.71 6.65
N ARG A 466 -11.61 39.13 6.12
CA ARG A 466 -11.41 37.68 6.13
C ARG A 466 -11.12 37.19 7.55
N VAL A 467 -11.63 36.01 7.90
CA VAL A 467 -11.27 35.32 9.15
C VAL A 467 -10.14 34.32 8.87
N PRO A 468 -9.16 34.14 9.78
CA PRO A 468 -8.16 33.07 9.66
C PRO A 468 -8.81 31.71 9.42
N THR A 469 -8.22 30.92 8.51
CA THR A 469 -8.67 29.54 8.28
C THR A 469 -8.10 28.60 9.35
N GLU A 470 -8.66 27.40 9.51
CA GLU A 470 -8.11 26.41 10.45
C GLU A 470 -6.64 26.05 10.15
N VAL A 471 -6.24 26.11 8.88
CA VAL A 471 -4.83 25.94 8.47
C VAL A 471 -3.96 27.05 9.03
N ASP A 472 -4.46 28.29 9.00
CA ASP A 472 -3.71 29.45 9.50
C ASP A 472 -3.58 29.45 11.04
N LEU A 473 -4.49 28.76 11.74
CA LEU A 473 -4.59 28.78 13.20
C LEU A 473 -3.90 27.59 13.88
N TYR A 474 -3.95 26.42 13.25
CA TYR A 474 -3.64 25.14 13.92
C TYR A 474 -2.66 24.25 13.15
N ARG A 475 -2.13 24.68 12.01
CA ARG A 475 -1.05 23.98 11.28
C ARG A 475 0.18 24.86 11.16
N VAL A 476 1.32 24.34 11.60
CA VAL A 476 2.64 24.92 11.35
C VAL A 476 3.30 24.15 10.21
N THR A 477 3.57 24.86 9.11
CA THR A 477 4.24 24.33 7.92
C THR A 477 5.75 24.58 7.99
N TRP A 478 6.54 23.77 7.28
CA TRP A 478 7.98 23.99 7.11
C TRP A 478 8.33 25.41 6.64
N HIS A 479 7.51 26.04 5.79
CA HIS A 479 7.69 27.42 5.35
C HIS A 479 7.63 28.42 6.51
N GLN A 480 6.71 28.21 7.45
CA GLN A 480 6.58 29.05 8.64
C GLN A 480 7.75 28.81 9.60
N MET A 481 8.19 27.57 9.77
CA MET A 481 9.38 27.24 10.58
C MET A 481 10.62 27.95 10.04
N VAL A 482 10.86 27.87 8.72
CA VAL A 482 11.95 28.56 8.03
C VAL A 482 11.83 30.07 8.15
N ALA A 483 10.61 30.58 8.05
CA ALA A 483 10.34 32.00 8.19
C ALA A 483 10.72 32.50 9.59
N TYR A 484 10.27 31.80 10.64
CA TYR A 484 10.55 32.21 12.01
C TYR A 484 12.04 32.24 12.32
N ASP A 485 12.79 31.23 11.91
CA ASP A 485 14.24 31.15 12.15
C ASP A 485 15.00 32.24 11.37
N LYS A 486 14.65 32.46 10.09
CA LYS A 486 15.28 33.51 9.30
C LYS A 486 15.01 34.90 9.89
N LEU A 487 13.80 35.15 10.39
CA LEU A 487 13.46 36.38 11.09
C LEU A 487 14.30 36.57 12.36
N LYS A 488 14.45 35.51 13.16
CA LYS A 488 15.32 35.51 14.34
C LYS A 488 16.76 35.84 13.97
N LYS A 489 17.33 35.16 12.96
CA LYS A 489 18.67 35.44 12.44
C LYS A 489 18.84 36.89 11.99
N GLU A 490 17.88 37.46 11.26
CA GLU A 490 17.90 38.87 10.84
C GLU A 490 17.90 39.85 12.02
N MET A 491 17.07 39.59 13.03
CA MET A 491 17.01 40.45 14.21
C MET A 491 18.25 40.32 15.10
N VAL A 492 18.87 39.15 15.16
CA VAL A 492 20.17 38.94 15.82
C VAL A 492 21.27 39.70 15.09
N VAL A 493 21.32 39.62 13.75
CA VAL A 493 22.28 40.38 12.93
C VAL A 493 22.07 41.90 13.08
N ALA A 494 20.81 42.34 13.13
CA ALA A 494 20.44 43.73 13.40
C ALA A 494 20.65 44.14 14.87
N LYS A 495 21.12 43.23 15.74
CA LYS A 495 21.33 43.41 17.18
C LYS A 495 20.07 43.88 17.94
N LYS A 496 18.88 43.53 17.43
CA LYS A 496 17.59 43.82 18.05
C LYS A 496 17.21 42.80 19.12
N ILE A 497 17.66 41.55 18.96
CA ILE A 497 17.45 40.45 19.92
C ILE A 497 18.76 39.70 20.15
N SER A 498 18.84 38.97 21.27
CA SER A 498 19.96 38.07 21.58
C SER A 498 19.94 36.82 20.71
N ALA A 499 21.10 36.24 20.41
CA ALA A 499 21.21 34.95 19.70
C ALA A 499 20.46 33.81 20.44
N ASN A 500 20.37 33.89 21.76
CA ASN A 500 19.66 32.91 22.60
C ASN A 500 18.21 33.31 22.90
N ALA A 501 17.67 34.37 22.28
CA ALA A 501 16.29 34.79 22.50
C ALA A 501 15.31 33.73 21.93
N PRO A 502 14.17 33.47 22.58
CA PRO A 502 13.10 32.65 22.03
C PRO A 502 12.63 33.13 20.64
N LEU A 503 12.27 32.20 19.77
CA LEU A 503 11.80 32.45 18.41
C LEU A 503 10.61 33.42 18.34
N LYS A 504 9.69 33.31 19.31
CA LYS A 504 8.52 34.20 19.44
C LYS A 504 8.91 35.68 19.56
N ASP A 505 10.06 36.00 20.15
CA ASP A 505 10.52 37.38 20.35
C ASP A 505 10.97 38.03 19.03
N ALA A 506 11.18 37.22 17.99
CA ALA A 506 11.47 37.73 16.66
C ALA A 506 10.21 38.29 15.95
N ILE A 507 9.00 37.92 16.40
CA ILE A 507 7.76 38.28 15.73
C ILE A 507 7.12 39.48 16.42
N THR A 508 6.99 40.57 15.67
CA THR A 508 6.49 41.87 16.15
C THR A 508 5.47 42.45 15.17
N ALA A 509 4.70 43.45 15.61
CA ALA A 509 3.75 44.16 14.76
C ALA A 509 4.39 44.79 13.49
N GLU A 510 5.70 45.08 13.52
CA GLU A 510 6.41 45.71 12.40
C GLU A 510 6.92 44.69 11.36
N ASN A 511 7.12 43.43 11.75
CA ASN A 511 7.84 42.44 10.93
C ASN A 511 7.11 41.09 10.78
N TRP A 512 5.89 40.94 11.31
CA TRP A 512 5.11 39.70 11.19
C TRP A 512 4.83 39.28 9.74
N MET A 513 4.95 40.21 8.77
CA MET A 513 4.85 39.96 7.32
C MET A 513 6.20 39.93 6.56
N ARG A 514 7.35 40.11 7.21
CA ARG A 514 8.62 40.39 6.52
C ARG A 514 9.77 39.52 6.96
N ILE A 515 10.55 39.07 5.97
CA ILE A 515 11.90 38.53 6.12
C ILE A 515 12.72 39.04 4.92
N ASN A 516 13.75 39.86 5.16
CA ASN A 516 14.63 40.46 4.13
C ASN A 516 13.92 41.12 2.91
N GLY A 517 12.76 41.75 3.12
CA GLY A 517 12.06 42.48 2.04
C GLY A 517 11.23 41.62 1.08
N GLU A 518 11.34 40.28 1.12
CA GLU A 518 10.45 39.34 0.43
C GLU A 518 10.22 38.08 1.27
N LEU A 519 8.97 37.86 1.70
CA LEU A 519 8.26 36.56 1.80
C LEU A 519 6.95 36.76 2.56
N LYS A 520 5.81 36.59 1.86
CA LYS A 520 4.52 36.39 2.52
C LYS A 520 4.49 34.94 3.03
N PRO A 521 4.15 34.66 4.30
CA PRO A 521 3.87 33.30 4.76
C PRO A 521 2.61 32.67 4.13
N SER A 522 1.98 33.36 3.16
CA SER A 522 0.81 32.86 2.47
C SER A 522 1.19 31.76 1.49
N MET A 523 0.75 30.55 1.83
CA MET A 523 0.29 29.48 0.94
C MET A 523 0.75 29.60 -0.52
N LEU A 524 1.67 28.71 -0.92
CA LEU A 524 1.89 28.13 -2.26
C LEU A 524 3.40 28.00 -2.51
N ASN A 525 3.93 26.80 -2.23
CA ASN A 525 4.67 25.95 -3.17
C ASN A 525 5.44 24.84 -2.42
N ASP A 526 4.95 23.61 -2.47
CA ASP A 526 5.76 22.40 -2.23
C ASP A 526 6.72 22.19 -3.40
N VAL A 527 7.82 22.92 -3.40
CA VAL A 527 8.80 22.90 -4.50
C VAL A 527 10.15 23.28 -3.88
N LYS A 528 11.25 22.52 -3.93
CA LYS A 528 11.81 21.61 -4.94
C LYS A 528 12.99 20.89 -4.26
N SER A 529 13.25 19.63 -4.63
CA SER A 529 14.58 18.99 -4.68
C SER A 529 15.69 19.53 -3.76
N LYS A 530 16.09 18.75 -2.75
CA LYS A 530 17.18 19.05 -1.79
C LYS A 530 17.14 20.49 -1.28
N LEU A 531 16.38 20.72 -0.21
CA LEU A 531 16.49 21.94 0.60
C LEU A 531 18.00 22.21 0.83
N PRO A 532 18.49 23.45 0.58
CA PRO A 532 19.87 23.81 0.90
C PRO A 532 20.19 23.41 2.35
N GLU A 533 21.42 22.97 2.63
CA GLU A 533 21.83 22.56 3.99
C GLU A 533 21.50 23.62 5.06
N GLU A 534 21.54 24.90 4.68
CA GLU A 534 21.17 26.04 5.54
C GLU A 534 19.68 26.05 5.92
N ILE A 535 18.79 25.57 5.05
CA ILE A 535 17.34 25.44 5.34
C ILE A 535 17.08 24.14 6.12
N ILE A 536 17.81 23.08 5.82
CA ILE A 536 17.74 21.82 6.55
C ILE A 536 18.05 22.05 8.04
N ALA A 537 19.03 22.90 8.35
CA ALA A 537 19.41 23.28 9.71
C ALA A 537 18.28 23.88 10.56
N THR A 538 17.19 24.35 9.93
CA THR A 538 16.08 25.05 10.58
C THR A 538 14.97 24.11 11.07
N PHE A 539 14.95 22.85 10.64
CA PHE A 539 13.96 21.88 11.11
C PHE A 539 14.40 21.22 12.43
N PRO A 540 13.47 20.81 13.30
CA PRO A 540 13.78 19.85 14.34
C PRO A 540 14.38 18.59 13.70
N HIS A 541 15.67 18.35 13.97
CA HIS A 541 16.46 17.33 13.25
C HIS A 541 16.12 15.92 13.69
N HIS A 542 15.84 15.73 14.97
CA HIS A 542 15.54 14.44 15.57
C HIS A 542 14.41 14.59 16.57
N VAL A 543 13.20 14.23 16.14
CA VAL A 543 12.01 14.19 17.01
C VAL A 543 11.63 12.73 17.21
N SER A 544 11.59 12.30 18.46
CA SER A 544 11.22 10.96 18.88
C SER A 544 9.84 11.03 19.54
N ILE A 545 8.85 10.29 19.00
CA ILE A 545 7.54 10.11 19.64
C ILE A 545 7.45 8.69 20.16
N GLU A 546 7.09 8.52 21.43
CA GLU A 546 6.81 7.22 22.05
C GLU A 546 5.66 6.52 21.32
N ARG A 547 5.79 5.21 21.08
CA ARG A 547 4.85 4.48 20.21
C ARG A 547 3.45 4.34 20.81
N ASP A 548 3.32 4.27 22.14
CA ASP A 548 2.02 4.24 22.83
C ASP A 548 1.22 5.53 22.64
N GLU A 549 1.90 6.66 22.45
CA GLU A 549 1.27 7.93 22.10
C GLU A 549 0.85 8.00 20.63
N VAL A 550 1.32 7.09 19.77
CA VAL A 550 1.02 7.08 18.32
C VAL A 550 -0.12 6.12 18.00
N ARG A 551 -1.29 6.71 17.77
CA ARG A 551 -2.50 6.05 17.29
C ARG A 551 -2.39 5.49 15.88
N PHE A 552 -1.76 6.25 14.98
CA PHE A 552 -1.73 5.92 13.56
C PHE A 552 -0.44 6.43 12.91
N ASP A 553 0.31 5.56 12.24
CA ASP A 553 1.49 5.92 11.46
C ASP A 553 1.29 5.51 9.99
N SER A 554 1.61 6.41 9.07
CA SER A 554 1.46 6.15 7.64
C SER A 554 2.58 6.80 6.85
N VAL A 555 3.23 6.00 6.02
CA VAL A 555 3.78 6.50 4.75
C VAL A 555 2.59 6.86 3.88
N PHE A 556 2.62 7.93 3.08
CA PHE A 556 1.54 8.20 2.11
C PHE A 556 1.56 7.17 0.95
N SER A 557 1.24 5.91 1.28
CA SER A 557 1.31 4.73 0.42
C SER A 557 -0.02 3.99 0.36
N PRO A 558 -0.29 3.23 -0.73
CA PRO A 558 -1.56 2.50 -0.90
C PRO A 558 -1.88 1.49 0.20
N LYS A 559 -0.86 0.97 0.90
CA LYS A 559 -1.05 -0.11 1.87
C LYS A 559 -1.61 0.35 3.21
N MET A 560 -1.35 1.61 3.58
CA MET A 560 -1.54 2.09 4.94
C MET A 560 -2.87 2.85 5.13
N ASN A 561 -3.48 3.34 4.04
CA ASN A 561 -4.72 4.13 4.12
C ASN A 561 -5.59 3.96 2.87
N ASN A 562 -6.89 3.76 3.09
CA ASN A 562 -7.91 3.65 2.03
C ASN A 562 -7.95 4.89 1.11
N TYR A 563 -7.67 6.09 1.62
CA TYR A 563 -7.53 7.31 0.81
C TYR A 563 -6.40 7.17 -0.21
N TYR A 564 -5.20 6.80 0.23
CA TYR A 564 -4.06 6.63 -0.68
C TYR A 564 -4.26 5.44 -1.60
N ALA A 565 -4.85 4.34 -1.11
CA ALA A 565 -5.20 3.18 -1.92
C ALA A 565 -6.06 3.57 -3.13
N ILE A 566 -7.17 4.30 -2.89
CA ILE A 566 -8.08 4.71 -3.97
C ILE A 566 -7.49 5.82 -4.83
N TYR A 567 -6.73 6.76 -4.24
CA TYR A 567 -5.98 7.79 -4.97
C TYR A 567 -5.03 7.16 -5.98
N PHE A 568 -4.11 6.30 -5.54
CA PHE A 568 -3.12 5.64 -6.41
C PHE A 568 -3.77 4.71 -7.43
N THR A 569 -4.89 4.06 -7.08
CA THR A 569 -5.64 3.21 -8.01
C THR A 569 -6.25 4.03 -9.15
N ILE A 570 -7.02 5.08 -8.84
CA ILE A 570 -7.69 5.91 -9.84
C ILE A 570 -6.66 6.63 -10.72
N THR A 571 -5.70 7.29 -10.09
CA THR A 571 -4.69 8.08 -10.82
C THR A 571 -3.69 7.18 -11.56
N GLY A 572 -3.38 5.98 -11.03
CA GLY A 572 -2.55 4.97 -11.70
C GLY A 572 -3.22 4.37 -12.93
N LEU A 573 -4.49 3.97 -12.85
CA LEU A 573 -5.26 3.49 -14.00
C LEU A 573 -5.39 4.57 -15.06
N HIS A 574 -5.64 5.82 -14.66
CA HIS A 574 -5.62 6.95 -15.58
C HIS A 574 -4.25 7.13 -16.25
N GLY A 575 -3.14 7.04 -15.49
CA GLY A 575 -1.79 7.09 -16.06
C GLY A 575 -1.52 5.97 -17.06
N LEU A 576 -1.96 4.74 -16.79
CA LEU A 576 -1.90 3.63 -17.77
C LEU A 576 -2.70 3.94 -19.03
N HIS A 577 -3.87 4.56 -18.88
CA HIS A 577 -4.70 4.98 -20.00
C HIS A 577 -3.98 6.06 -20.85
N VAL A 578 -3.34 7.06 -20.24
CA VAL A 578 -2.49 8.07 -20.91
C VAL A 578 -1.35 7.39 -21.69
N ILE A 579 -0.62 6.45 -21.06
CA ILE A 579 0.48 5.73 -21.71
C ILE A 579 -0.03 4.94 -22.92
N GLY A 580 -1.12 4.18 -22.76
CA GLY A 580 -1.73 3.40 -23.84
C GLY A 580 -2.14 4.28 -25.02
N GLY A 581 -2.80 5.41 -24.74
CA GLY A 581 -3.16 6.39 -25.76
C GLY A 581 -1.93 6.98 -26.47
N ALA A 582 -0.88 7.31 -25.71
CA ALA A 582 0.32 7.95 -26.25
C ALA A 582 1.10 6.98 -27.16
N ILE A 583 1.11 5.68 -26.83
CA ILE A 583 1.67 4.62 -27.68
C ILE A 583 0.90 4.53 -29.00
N VAL A 584 -0.44 4.52 -28.95
CA VAL A 584 -1.29 4.44 -30.16
C VAL A 584 -1.12 5.68 -31.05
N LEU A 585 -1.13 6.88 -30.46
CA LEU A 585 -0.91 8.14 -31.19
C LEU A 585 0.51 8.24 -31.73
N GLY A 586 1.51 7.80 -30.96
CA GLY A 586 2.91 7.67 -31.39
C GLY A 586 3.05 6.75 -32.60
N TYR A 587 2.37 5.60 -32.59
CA TYR A 587 2.35 4.70 -33.74
C TYR A 587 1.83 5.41 -35.00
N TYR A 588 0.77 6.23 -34.90
CA TYR A 588 0.27 7.01 -36.04
C TYR A 588 1.26 8.08 -36.52
N LEU A 589 1.98 8.73 -35.60
CA LEU A 589 3.00 9.72 -35.94
C LEU A 589 4.18 9.11 -36.70
N PHE A 590 4.74 8.00 -36.20
CA PHE A 590 5.96 7.42 -36.75
C PHE A 590 5.72 6.51 -37.96
N PHE A 591 4.61 5.75 -37.97
CA PHE A 591 4.33 4.75 -39.01
C PHE A 591 3.17 5.14 -39.95
N GLY A 592 2.43 6.21 -39.67
CA GLY A 592 1.29 6.64 -40.46
C GLY A 592 1.63 7.16 -41.87
N ARG A 593 2.89 7.50 -42.16
CA ARG A 593 3.29 8.14 -43.43
C ARG A 593 2.95 7.29 -44.65
N LYS A 594 3.22 5.98 -44.61
CA LYS A 594 2.90 5.07 -45.73
C LYS A 594 1.40 5.01 -45.97
N MET A 595 0.60 4.97 -44.90
CA MET A 595 -0.85 4.94 -44.96
C MET A 595 -1.42 6.24 -45.53
N TYR A 596 -0.89 7.39 -45.09
CA TYR A 596 -1.27 8.70 -45.61
C TYR A 596 -1.04 8.83 -47.12
N LEU A 597 0.10 8.34 -47.62
CA LEU A 597 0.43 8.40 -49.05
C LEU A 597 -0.45 7.49 -49.90
N SER A 598 -0.87 6.32 -49.39
CA SER A 598 -1.76 5.41 -50.09
C SER A 598 -3.21 5.89 -50.07
N ASN A 599 -3.74 6.19 -48.89
CA ASN A 599 -5.08 6.74 -48.72
C ASN A 599 -5.16 7.58 -47.42
N PRO A 600 -5.18 8.92 -47.53
CA PRO A 600 -5.26 9.82 -46.38
C PRO A 600 -6.46 9.56 -45.48
N GLU A 601 -7.59 9.07 -46.03
CA GLU A 601 -8.80 8.80 -45.24
C GLU A 601 -8.61 7.65 -44.26
N TRP A 602 -7.78 6.66 -44.58
CA TRP A 602 -7.52 5.55 -43.68
C TRP A 602 -6.82 6.02 -42.42
N LEU A 603 -5.83 6.90 -42.55
CA LEU A 603 -5.15 7.46 -41.40
C LEU A 603 -6.07 8.42 -40.64
N ALA A 604 -6.86 9.24 -41.34
CA ALA A 604 -7.82 10.15 -40.71
C ALA A 604 -8.85 9.38 -39.86
N ASN A 605 -9.43 8.30 -40.38
CA ASN A 605 -10.40 7.50 -39.64
C ASN A 605 -9.78 6.79 -38.41
N ARG A 606 -8.51 6.37 -38.49
CA ARG A 606 -7.80 5.79 -37.34
C ARG A 606 -7.46 6.83 -36.29
N VAL A 607 -7.01 8.00 -36.70
CA VAL A 607 -6.74 9.13 -35.80
C VAL A 607 -8.02 9.64 -35.15
N GLU A 608 -9.16 9.58 -35.85
CA GLU A 608 -10.47 9.86 -35.23
C GLU A 608 -10.78 8.86 -34.11
N VAL A 609 -10.63 7.56 -34.37
CA VAL A 609 -10.90 6.50 -33.37
C VAL A 609 -9.91 6.57 -32.19
N GLY A 610 -8.62 6.70 -32.45
CA GLY A 610 -7.61 6.89 -31.40
C GLY A 610 -7.77 8.23 -30.67
N GLY A 611 -8.27 9.26 -31.36
CA GLY A 611 -8.60 10.54 -30.76
C GLY A 611 -9.78 10.47 -29.80
N LEU A 612 -10.82 9.68 -30.11
CA LEU A 612 -11.92 9.43 -29.16
C LEU A 612 -11.44 8.80 -27.85
N PHE A 613 -10.50 7.84 -27.93
CA PHE A 613 -9.82 7.30 -26.75
C PHE A 613 -9.06 8.40 -26.00
N TRP A 614 -8.29 9.22 -26.71
CA TRP A 614 -7.51 10.31 -26.11
C TRP A 614 -8.39 11.37 -25.42
N HIS A 615 -9.51 11.77 -26.04
CA HIS A 615 -10.43 12.73 -25.45
C HIS A 615 -11.09 12.21 -24.16
N PHE A 616 -11.24 10.88 -24.04
CA PHE A 616 -11.73 10.27 -22.82
C PHE A 616 -10.73 10.35 -21.67
N VAL A 617 -9.41 10.27 -21.94
CA VAL A 617 -8.34 10.55 -20.97
C VAL A 617 -8.64 11.87 -20.25
N ASP A 618 -8.86 12.93 -21.03
CA ASP A 618 -9.09 14.28 -20.48
C ASP A 618 -10.38 14.37 -19.66
N LEU A 619 -11.46 13.73 -20.12
CA LEU A 619 -12.73 13.69 -19.40
C LEU A 619 -12.56 13.08 -18.02
N VAL A 620 -11.86 11.95 -17.93
CA VAL A 620 -11.55 11.30 -16.64
C VAL A 620 -10.75 12.26 -15.77
N TRP A 621 -9.72 12.94 -16.32
CA TRP A 621 -8.90 13.86 -15.54
C TRP A 621 -9.66 15.08 -15.00
N ILE A 622 -10.58 15.64 -15.79
CA ILE A 622 -11.45 16.75 -15.37
C ILE A 622 -12.30 16.38 -14.15
N LEU A 623 -12.61 15.09 -13.94
CA LEU A 623 -13.29 14.60 -12.73
C LEU A 623 -12.30 14.27 -11.60
N VAL A 624 -11.17 13.66 -11.92
CA VAL A 624 -10.10 13.31 -10.95
C VAL A 624 -9.55 14.56 -10.25
N PHE A 625 -9.32 15.65 -10.99
CA PHE A 625 -8.73 16.86 -10.43
C PHE A 625 -9.58 17.48 -9.31
N PRO A 626 -10.87 17.82 -9.50
CA PRO A 626 -11.70 18.33 -8.41
C PRO A 626 -11.81 17.36 -7.24
N LEU A 627 -11.96 16.06 -7.53
CA LEU A 627 -12.18 15.01 -6.54
C LEU A 627 -11.05 14.90 -5.50
N PHE A 628 -9.79 15.07 -5.94
CA PHE A 628 -8.62 14.90 -5.08
C PHE A 628 -7.90 16.20 -4.72
N TYR A 629 -7.96 17.23 -5.56
CA TYR A 629 -7.20 18.47 -5.34
C TYR A 629 -8.06 19.62 -4.80
N LEU A 630 -9.38 19.62 -5.06
CA LEU A 630 -10.25 20.72 -4.62
C LEU A 630 -11.13 20.34 -3.43
N MET A 631 -11.64 19.11 -3.43
CA MET A 631 -12.35 18.54 -2.29
C MET A 631 -11.36 17.92 -1.33
#